data_AF-A0A0F8AGW6-F1
#
_entry.id   AF-A0A0F8AGW6-F1
#
_cell.length_a   1.000
_cell.length_b   1.000
_cell.length_c   1.000
_cell.angle_alpha   90.00
_cell.angle_beta   90.00
_cell.angle_gamma   90.00
#
_symmetry.space_group_name_H-M   'P 1'
#
loop_
_entity.id
_entity.type
_entity.pdbx_description
1 polymer ?
#
loop_
_entity_poly.entity_id
_entity_poly.type
_entity_poly.pdbx_seq_one_letter_code
_entity_poly.pdbx_strand_id
1 'polypeptide(L)'
;LKYEDASTGEYTCGGQNIFVKFRKCENCVEFDTTSIAGLAVGNVLATIVVGVAVYLIASQNRISPNTSHKSSDRQPLVLNEGSSRAPNDHYQPLKLKSGNRDMYDVLNNTNRR
;
A
#
# COMPACT_ATOMS: atom_id res chain seq x y z
N LEU A 1 40.37 -4.46 9.73
CA LEU A 1 40.77 -4.35 11.15
C LEU A 1 42.26 -4.61 11.24
N LYS A 2 43.06 -3.58 11.53
CA LYS A 2 44.50 -3.74 11.73
C LYS A 2 44.70 -4.47 13.06
N TYR A 3 45.33 -5.64 13.01
CA TYR A 3 45.59 -6.43 14.21
C TYR A 3 46.72 -5.77 14.98
N GLU A 4 46.43 -5.25 16.18
CA GLU A 4 47.44 -4.73 17.11
C GLU A 4 47.34 -5.47 18.44
N ASP A 5 48.43 -6.15 18.79
CA ASP A 5 48.60 -6.94 20.00
C ASP A 5 49.84 -6.54 20.80
N ALA A 6 50.28 -5.29 20.67
CA ALA A 6 51.51 -4.74 21.27
C ALA A 6 51.60 -4.85 22.81
N SER A 7 50.50 -5.16 23.49
CA SER A 7 50.44 -5.36 24.94
C SER A 7 50.29 -6.84 25.33
N THR A 8 50.37 -7.78 24.38
CA THR A 8 50.36 -9.22 24.67
C THR A 8 51.72 -9.64 25.20
N GLY A 9 51.74 -10.36 26.31
CA GLY A 9 52.99 -10.79 26.92
C GLY A 9 52.81 -11.44 28.28
N GLU A 10 53.93 -11.83 28.87
CA GLU A 10 53.99 -12.38 30.21
C GLU A 10 54.16 -11.24 31.23
N TYR A 11 53.29 -11.24 32.23
CA TYR A 11 53.25 -10.25 33.30
C TYR A 11 53.52 -10.95 34.63
N THR A 12 54.29 -10.29 35.49
CA THR A 12 54.65 -10.83 36.79
C THR A 12 54.08 -9.97 37.91
N CYS A 13 53.39 -10.61 38.86
CA CYS A 13 52.87 -9.96 40.06
C CYS A 13 53.16 -10.86 41.27
N GLY A 14 53.88 -10.34 42.27
CA GLY A 14 54.14 -11.07 43.51
C GLY A 14 54.86 -12.42 43.34
N GLY A 15 55.68 -12.58 42.30
CA GLY A 15 56.39 -13.83 42.00
C GLY A 15 55.59 -14.87 41.22
N GLN A 16 54.36 -14.55 40.78
CA GLN A 16 53.58 -15.36 39.87
C GLN A 16 53.61 -14.76 38.46
N ASN A 17 53.78 -15.62 37.45
CA ASN A 17 53.77 -15.24 36.04
C ASN A 17 52.40 -15.54 35.42
N ILE A 18 51.86 -14.59 34.66
CA ILE A 18 50.58 -14.70 33.96
C ILE A 18 50.80 -14.27 32.51
N PHE A 19 50.45 -15.12 31.55
CA PHE A 19 50.48 -14.74 30.14
C PHE A 19 49.15 -14.14 29.71
N VAL A 20 49.16 -12.90 29.22
CA VAL A 20 47.96 -12.18 28.79
C VAL A 20 48.01 -11.95 27.29
N LYS A 21 46.95 -12.37 26.59
CA LYS A 21 46.79 -12.17 25.14
C LYS A 21 45.69 -11.13 24.88
N PHE A 22 46.08 -9.97 24.39
CA PHE A 22 45.16 -8.91 24.00
C PHE A 22 44.78 -9.02 22.53
N ARG A 23 43.47 -8.95 22.26
CA ARG A 23 42.93 -8.75 20.91
C ARG A 23 42.08 -7.48 20.94
N LYS A 24 42.66 -6.37 20.49
CA LYS A 24 41.93 -5.09 20.44
C LYS A 24 41.00 -5.07 19.23
N CYS A 25 39.81 -4.49 19.39
CA CYS A 25 38.91 -4.19 18.29
C CYS A 25 38.30 -2.81 18.47
N GLU A 26 38.42 -1.97 17.45
CA GLU A 26 37.69 -0.71 17.34
C GLU A 26 36.36 -0.98 16.64
N ASN A 27 35.26 -0.49 17.21
CA ASN A 27 33.89 -0.66 16.69
C ASN A 27 33.37 -2.10 16.61
N CYS A 28 33.92 -3.03 17.41
CA CYS A 28 33.25 -4.32 17.59
C CYS A 28 31.98 -4.14 18.42
N VAL A 29 30.89 -4.76 17.95
CA VAL A 29 29.66 -4.93 18.71
C VAL A 29 29.63 -6.38 19.19
N GLU A 30 29.55 -6.57 20.50
CA GLU A 30 29.36 -7.91 21.07
C GLU A 30 27.91 -8.32 20.81
N PHE A 31 27.74 -9.40 20.06
CA PHE A 31 26.43 -9.95 19.74
C PHE A 31 26.30 -11.30 20.43
N ASP A 32 25.53 -11.33 21.50
CA ASP A 32 25.14 -12.58 22.15
C ASP A 32 24.01 -13.26 21.36
N THR A 33 23.77 -14.53 21.65
CA THR A 33 22.73 -15.32 20.96
C THR A 33 21.34 -14.70 21.11
N THR A 34 21.07 -14.08 22.26
CA THR A 34 19.80 -13.38 22.53
C THR A 34 19.62 -12.17 21.62
N SER A 35 20.67 -11.35 21.46
CA SER A 35 20.62 -10.21 20.54
C SER A 35 20.39 -10.67 19.10
N ILE A 36 21.06 -11.74 18.64
CA ILE A 36 20.88 -12.27 17.26
C ILE A 36 19.43 -12.68 17.07
N ALA A 37 18.88 -13.42 18.04
CA ALA A 37 17.49 -13.86 17.99
C ALA A 37 16.52 -12.67 17.97
N GLY A 38 16.75 -11.65 18.81
CA GLY A 38 15.94 -10.44 18.86
C GLY A 38 15.95 -9.68 17.53
N LEU A 39 17.11 -9.54 16.89
CA LEU A 39 17.25 -8.90 15.59
C LEU A 39 16.52 -9.69 14.49
N ALA A 40 16.65 -11.01 14.50
CA ALA A 40 15.96 -11.87 13.53
C ALA A 40 14.44 -11.76 13.66
N VAL A 41 13.90 -11.88 14.88
CA VAL A 41 12.46 -11.76 15.15
C VAL A 41 11.97 -10.35 14.82
N GLY A 42 12.70 -9.31 15.23
CA GLY A 42 12.36 -7.92 14.93
C GLY A 42 12.28 -7.65 13.43
N ASN A 43 13.20 -8.19 12.63
CA ASN A 43 13.17 -8.05 11.18
C ASN A 43 11.96 -8.75 10.55
N VAL A 44 11.61 -9.96 11.00
CA VAL A 44 10.42 -10.67 10.53
C VAL A 44 9.16 -9.87 10.85
N LEU A 45 9.01 -9.35 12.06
CA LEU A 45 7.85 -8.54 12.42
C LEU A 45 7.77 -7.24 11.61
N ALA A 46 8.90 -6.55 11.43
CA ALA A 46 8.94 -5.31 10.65
C ALA A 46 8.50 -5.55 9.19
N THR A 47 8.99 -6.62 8.56
CA THR A 47 8.61 -6.96 7.18
C THR A 47 7.14 -7.31 7.04
N ILE A 48 6.54 -8.02 8.02
CA ILE A 48 5.10 -8.29 8.04
C ILE A 48 4.31 -6.99 8.14
N VAL A 49 4.68 -6.08 9.05
CA VAL A 49 3.99 -4.80 9.24
C VAL A 49 4.01 -3.97 7.95
N VAL A 50 5.19 -3.85 7.34
CA VAL A 50 5.33 -3.14 6.06
C VAL A 50 4.50 -3.82 4.96
N GLY A 51 4.53 -5.15 4.88
CA GLY A 51 3.74 -5.92 3.91
C GLY A 51 2.23 -5.70 4.06
N VAL A 52 1.71 -5.71 5.28
CA VAL A 52 0.29 -5.44 5.57
C VAL A 52 -0.06 -3.99 5.22
N ALA A 53 0.78 -3.02 5.60
CA ALA A 53 0.54 -1.61 5.28
C ALA A 53 0.43 -1.37 3.76
N VAL A 54 1.36 -1.92 2.99
CA VAL A 54 1.34 -1.83 1.53
C VAL A 54 0.13 -2.56 0.94
N TYR A 55 -0.24 -3.73 1.48
CA TYR A 55 -1.42 -4.47 1.03
C TYR A 55 -2.72 -3.69 1.23
N LEU A 56 -2.89 -3.01 2.36
CA LEU A 56 -4.06 -2.18 2.64
C LEU A 56 -4.14 -0.97 1.70
N ILE A 57 -3.01 -0.32 1.43
CA ILE A 57 -2.97 0.82 0.50
C ILE A 57 -3.28 0.35 -0.93
N ALA A 58 -2.69 -0.76 -1.36
CA ALA A 58 -2.90 -1.29 -2.71
C ALA A 58 -4.33 -1.85 -2.92
N SER A 59 -4.94 -2.43 -1.88
CA SER A 59 -6.30 -2.97 -1.96
C SER A 59 -7.37 -1.87 -2.04
N GLN A 60 -7.17 -0.71 -1.41
CA GLN A 60 -8.07 0.44 -1.56
C GLN A 60 -8.09 0.97 -3.00
N ASN A 61 -6.96 1.00 -3.70
CA ASN A 61 -6.90 1.41 -5.12
C ASN A 61 -7.46 0.37 -6.10
N ARG A 62 -7.71 -0.87 -5.65
CA ARG A 62 -8.35 -1.93 -6.46
C ARG A 62 -9.86 -2.00 -6.24
N ILE A 63 -10.41 -1.30 -5.24
CA ILE A 63 -11.83 -1.36 -4.86
C ILE A 63 -12.40 0.06 -4.68
N SER A 64 -12.61 0.79 -5.78
CA SER A 64 -13.89 1.44 -6.10
C SER A 64 -13.79 2.26 -7.40
N PRO A 65 -14.87 2.31 -8.21
CA PRO A 65 -16.09 2.95 -7.77
C PRO A 65 -17.24 1.96 -7.84
N ASN A 66 -17.94 1.73 -6.72
CA ASN A 66 -19.37 1.41 -6.65
C ASN A 66 -19.74 0.85 -5.27
N THR A 67 -19.44 1.56 -4.19
CA THR A 67 -20.26 1.42 -2.98
C THR A 67 -21.38 2.45 -3.05
N SER A 68 -22.46 2.03 -3.71
CA SER A 68 -23.80 2.61 -3.58
C SER A 68 -24.24 2.54 -2.10
N HIS A 69 -23.79 3.48 -1.27
CA HIS A 69 -24.40 3.74 0.03
C HIS A 69 -25.54 4.74 -0.15
N LYS A 70 -26.65 4.21 -0.66
CA LYS A 70 -27.95 4.88 -0.66
C LYS A 70 -28.58 4.68 0.72
N SER A 71 -28.34 5.62 1.64
CA SER A 71 -29.14 5.75 2.87
C SER A 71 -29.44 7.24 3.07
N SER A 72 -30.62 7.68 2.65
CA SER A 72 -31.78 7.84 3.55
C SER A 72 -31.60 9.06 4.46
N ASP A 73 -31.93 10.25 3.95
CA ASP A 73 -32.48 11.29 4.81
C ASP A 73 -33.80 11.79 4.21
N ARG A 74 -34.79 11.93 5.09
CA ARG A 74 -36.20 12.15 4.76
C ARG A 74 -36.46 13.65 4.58
N GLN A 75 -37.09 13.96 3.44
CA GLN A 75 -37.76 15.17 2.93
C GLN A 75 -38.21 16.23 3.97
N PRO A 76 -38.30 17.54 3.61
CA PRO A 76 -39.62 18.07 3.19
C PRO A 76 -39.67 19.29 2.22
N LEU A 77 -40.73 19.31 1.38
CA LEU A 77 -41.50 20.45 0.83
C LEU A 77 -40.88 21.41 -0.23
N VAL A 78 -41.29 21.24 -1.50
CA VAL A 78 -41.82 22.35 -2.31
C VAL A 78 -43.04 21.84 -3.10
N LEU A 79 -44.21 22.34 -2.73
CA LEU A 79 -45.45 22.27 -3.51
C LEU A 79 -45.22 23.11 -4.77
N ASN A 80 -45.21 22.51 -5.96
CA ASN A 80 -45.39 23.29 -7.18
C ASN A 80 -46.48 22.67 -8.05
N GLU A 81 -47.55 23.42 -8.16
CA GLU A 81 -48.76 23.14 -8.90
C GLU A 81 -48.44 23.24 -10.39
N GLY A 82 -48.24 22.09 -11.02
CA GLY A 82 -47.82 22.02 -12.42
C GLY A 82 -48.13 20.65 -12.99
N SER A 83 -49.39 20.47 -13.39
CA SER A 83 -49.93 19.30 -14.05
C SER A 83 -49.01 18.73 -15.16
N SER A 84 -48.74 17.43 -15.03
CA SER A 84 -48.39 16.50 -16.12
C SER A 84 -47.04 16.68 -16.84
N ARG A 85 -45.99 15.98 -16.38
CA ARG A 85 -45.13 15.06 -17.18
C ARG A 85 -43.92 14.52 -16.37
N ALA A 86 -43.51 13.32 -16.79
CA ALA A 86 -42.57 12.37 -16.19
C ALA A 86 -41.12 12.89 -15.95
N PRO A 87 -40.29 12.18 -15.15
CA PRO A 87 -39.04 12.67 -14.60
C PRO A 87 -37.85 12.41 -15.54
N ASN A 88 -37.07 13.45 -15.86
CA ASN A 88 -35.62 13.46 -16.14
C ASN A 88 -35.25 14.59 -17.12
N ASP A 89 -35.00 15.80 -16.61
CA ASP A 89 -34.41 16.89 -17.39
C ASP A 89 -32.90 17.02 -17.11
N HIS A 90 -32.14 15.95 -17.35
CA HIS A 90 -30.66 16.06 -17.42
C HIS A 90 -30.07 15.69 -18.78
N TYR A 91 -30.94 15.44 -19.77
CA TYR A 91 -30.52 15.32 -21.15
C TYR A 91 -31.30 16.33 -21.97
N GLN A 92 -30.60 17.32 -22.49
CA GLN A 92 -31.17 18.19 -23.50
C GLN A 92 -31.34 17.37 -24.80
N PRO A 93 -32.55 17.32 -25.41
CA PRO A 93 -32.75 16.60 -26.65
C PRO A 93 -31.97 17.26 -27.79
N LEU A 94 -31.15 16.48 -28.48
CA LEU A 94 -30.42 16.90 -29.67
C LEU A 94 -31.43 17.30 -30.75
N LYS A 95 -31.43 18.57 -31.14
CA LYS A 95 -32.17 19.03 -32.31
C LYS A 95 -31.53 18.42 -33.55
N LEU A 96 -32.11 17.36 -34.09
CA LEU A 96 -31.72 16.79 -35.38
C LEU A 96 -32.11 17.81 -36.46
N LYS A 97 -31.20 18.73 -36.77
CA LYS A 97 -31.36 19.67 -37.88
C LYS A 97 -31.30 18.84 -39.16
N SER A 98 -32.43 18.74 -39.84
CA SER A 98 -32.58 18.26 -41.22
C SER A 98 -31.35 18.63 -42.05
N GLY A 99 -30.54 17.64 -42.46
CA GLY A 99 -29.38 17.93 -43.30
C GLY A 99 -28.23 16.92 -43.36
N ASN A 100 -28.28 15.74 -42.73
CA ASN A 100 -27.33 14.68 -43.07
C ASN A 100 -27.86 13.30 -42.64
N ARG A 101 -28.58 12.62 -43.55
CA ARG A 101 -28.96 11.21 -43.42
C ARG A 101 -28.05 10.40 -44.34
N ASP A 102 -26.75 10.43 -44.11
CA ASP A 102 -25.83 9.71 -44.97
C ASP A 102 -24.85 8.84 -44.18
N MET A 103 -24.87 7.56 -44.56
CA MET A 103 -23.73 6.65 -44.69
C MET A 103 -23.63 5.44 -43.75
N TYR A 104 -24.32 5.38 -42.60
CA TYR A 104 -24.14 4.23 -41.68
C TYR A 104 -25.39 3.45 -41.24
N ASP A 105 -26.60 3.79 -41.72
CA ASP A 105 -27.82 3.01 -41.41
C ASP A 105 -28.16 1.97 -42.50
N VAL A 106 -27.24 1.05 -42.78
CA VAL A 106 -27.56 -0.16 -43.56
C VAL A 106 -27.34 -1.39 -42.69
N LEU A 107 -28.36 -1.72 -41.90
CA LEU A 107 -28.51 -3.07 -41.35
C LEU A 107 -29.21 -3.94 -42.39
N ASN A 108 -28.42 -4.71 -43.15
CA ASN A 108 -28.92 -5.76 -44.02
C ASN A 108 -29.59 -6.86 -43.17
N ASN A 109 -30.92 -6.87 -43.19
CA ASN A 109 -31.77 -7.82 -42.48
C ASN A 109 -32.16 -8.96 -43.44
N THR A 110 -31.27 -9.92 -43.69
CA THR A 110 -31.60 -11.16 -44.42
C THR A 110 -30.73 -12.34 -43.98
N ASN A 111 -31.12 -13.03 -42.90
CA ASN A 111 -31.24 -14.50 -42.83
C ASN A 111 -31.49 -14.98 -41.40
N ARG A 112 -32.77 -15.12 -41.05
CA ARG A 112 -33.24 -16.20 -40.18
C ARG A 112 -34.43 -16.85 -40.90
N ARG A 113 -34.15 -17.91 -41.64
CA ARG A 113 -35.06 -19.04 -41.84
C ARG A 113 -34.29 -20.29 -41.46
#